data_AF-A0A660RQ55-F1
#
_entry.id   AF-A0A660RQ55-F1
#
_cell.length_a   1.000
_cell.length_b   1.000
_cell.length_c   1.000
_cell.angle_alpha   90.00
_cell.angle_beta   90.00
_cell.angle_gamma   90.00
#
_symmetry.space_group_name_H-M   'P 1'
#
loop_
_entity.id
_entity.type
_entity.pdbx_description
1 polymer ?
#
loop_
_entity_poly.entity_id
_entity_poly.type
_entity_poly.pdbx_seq_one_letter_code
_entity_poly.pdbx_strand_id
1 'polypeptide(L)'
;MQHSKSREDMPDNWEKHYVYDGAIHLRTYTKSYGLPGIRIGYFLDPYGKMRNVKMPWSIGAIGKAFIEKILQDDRQFLKESMPKIWEEKKFVSKIPGVKTAANFCTVKVKNKDKLLTELMRNNMMV
;
A
#
# COMPACT_ATOMS: atom_id res chain seq x y z
N MET A 1 6.08 -14.24 23.74
CA MET A 1 6.89 -13.12 23.20
C MET A 1 7.27 -13.45 21.76
N GLN A 2 6.46 -13.08 20.77
CA GLN A 2 6.82 -13.27 19.37
C GLN A 2 7.63 -12.06 18.89
N HIS A 3 8.90 -12.28 18.59
CA HIS A 3 9.77 -11.32 17.93
C HIS A 3 9.15 -10.95 16.57
N SER A 4 8.80 -9.68 16.37
CA SER A 4 8.46 -9.16 15.05
C SER A 4 9.74 -9.12 14.20
N LYS A 5 9.90 -10.06 13.27
CA LYS A 5 10.99 -10.00 12.27
C LYS A 5 10.86 -8.73 11.43
N SER A 6 11.99 -8.15 11.05
CA SER A 6 12.00 -6.97 10.20
C SER A 6 11.50 -7.34 8.79
N ARG A 7 11.01 -6.35 8.03
CA ARG A 7 10.46 -6.58 6.68
C ARG A 7 11.51 -7.10 5.69
N GLU A 8 12.78 -6.84 5.96
CA GLU A 8 13.92 -7.30 5.18
C GLU A 8 14.20 -8.81 5.37
N ASP A 9 13.73 -9.41 6.47
CA ASP A 9 13.92 -10.83 6.80
C ASP A 9 12.79 -11.75 6.29
N MET A 10 11.77 -11.20 5.61
CA MET A 10 10.63 -11.97 5.13
C MET A 10 10.88 -12.52 3.72
N PRO A 11 10.68 -13.83 3.49
CA PRO A 11 10.84 -14.40 2.15
C PRO A 11 9.81 -13.83 1.18
N ASP A 12 10.14 -13.85 -0.11
CA ASP A 12 9.32 -13.27 -1.19
C ASP A 12 7.90 -13.87 -1.30
N ASN A 13 7.65 -15.01 -0.66
CA ASN A 13 6.37 -15.72 -0.57
C ASN A 13 5.79 -15.76 0.87
N TRP A 14 6.23 -14.87 1.77
CA TRP A 14 5.84 -14.89 3.19
C TRP A 14 4.33 -14.95 3.42
N GLU A 15 3.55 -14.39 2.50
CA GLU A 15 2.09 -14.36 2.56
C GLU A 15 1.45 -15.77 2.55
N LYS A 16 2.18 -16.77 2.06
CA LYS A 16 1.80 -18.19 2.10
C LYS A 16 2.21 -18.90 3.39
N HIS A 17 3.22 -18.38 4.11
CA HIS A 17 3.83 -19.03 5.29
C HIS A 17 3.39 -18.41 6.62
N TYR A 18 2.88 -17.18 6.61
CA TYR A 18 2.39 -16.46 7.79
C TYR A 18 0.87 -16.26 7.74
N VAL A 19 0.16 -17.31 7.38
CA VAL A 19 -1.29 -17.36 7.52
C VAL A 19 -1.58 -17.73 8.97
N TYR A 20 -1.85 -16.73 9.80
CA TYR A 20 -2.32 -16.99 11.16
C TYR A 20 -3.73 -17.57 11.10
N ASP A 21 -4.03 -18.50 11.99
CA ASP A 21 -5.40 -18.99 12.12
C ASP A 21 -6.32 -17.83 12.54
N GLY A 22 -7.46 -17.69 11.87
CA GLY A 22 -8.38 -16.55 11.92
C GLY A 22 -8.05 -15.36 11.02
N ALA A 23 -6.94 -15.34 10.27
CA ALA A 23 -6.50 -14.16 9.50
C ALA A 23 -6.83 -14.21 8.00
N ILE A 24 -7.17 -13.03 7.44
CA ILE A 24 -7.29 -12.78 6.01
C ILE A 24 -6.32 -11.67 5.63
N HIS A 25 -5.48 -11.89 4.62
CA HIS A 25 -4.57 -10.86 4.12
C HIS A 25 -5.22 -10.05 3.01
N LEU A 26 -5.21 -8.72 3.17
CA LEU A 26 -5.74 -7.78 2.17
C LEU A 26 -4.61 -7.09 1.41
N ARG A 27 -4.82 -6.93 0.09
CA ARG A 27 -3.89 -6.29 -0.83
C ARG A 27 -4.64 -5.40 -1.82
N THR A 28 -3.99 -4.32 -2.24
CA THR A 28 -4.53 -3.40 -3.25
C THR A 28 -3.44 -2.93 -4.19
N TYR A 29 -3.81 -2.74 -5.45
CA TYR A 29 -2.93 -2.11 -6.45
C TYR A 29 -3.03 -0.58 -6.42
N THR A 30 -3.97 -0.02 -5.67
CA THR A 30 -4.21 1.44 -5.60
C THR A 30 -2.99 2.23 -5.13
N LYS A 31 -2.20 1.68 -4.21
CA LYS A 31 -1.12 2.42 -3.53
C LYS A 31 0.22 2.23 -4.24
N SER A 32 0.76 1.00 -4.21
CA SER A 32 2.09 0.72 -4.76
C SER A 32 2.19 0.90 -6.27
N TYR A 33 1.11 0.66 -7.02
CA TYR A 33 1.08 0.88 -8.47
C TYR A 33 0.56 2.26 -8.88
N GLY A 34 0.22 3.15 -7.92
CA GLY A 34 -0.19 4.52 -8.22
C GLY A 34 -1.47 4.67 -9.06
N LEU A 35 -2.32 3.63 -9.14
CA LEU A 35 -3.49 3.58 -10.02
C LEU A 35 -4.81 3.46 -9.22
N PRO A 36 -5.22 4.51 -8.48
CA PRO A 36 -6.45 4.48 -7.69
C PRO A 36 -7.72 4.33 -8.53
N GLY A 37 -7.70 4.74 -9.80
CA GLY A 37 -8.88 4.75 -10.68
C GLY A 37 -9.33 3.38 -11.19
N ILE A 38 -8.47 2.35 -11.18
CA ILE A 38 -8.81 1.02 -11.73
C ILE A 38 -9.61 0.18 -10.72
N ARG A 39 -9.55 0.52 -9.42
CA ARG A 39 -10.33 -0.11 -8.32
C ARG A 39 -10.10 -1.62 -8.17
N ILE A 40 -8.84 -2.08 -8.27
CA ILE A 40 -8.49 -3.50 -8.11
C ILE A 40 -7.75 -3.77 -6.80
N GLY A 41 -8.13 -4.86 -6.16
CA GLY A 41 -7.47 -5.46 -5.02
C GLY A 41 -7.76 -6.95 -4.95
N TYR A 42 -7.11 -7.62 -4.01
CA TYR A 42 -7.31 -9.04 -3.74
C TYR A 42 -7.13 -9.32 -2.26
N PHE A 43 -7.56 -10.50 -1.86
CA PHE A 43 -7.30 -11.02 -0.53
C PHE A 43 -6.80 -12.45 -0.64
N LEU A 44 -6.06 -12.90 0.37
CA LEU A 44 -5.72 -14.30 0.56
C LEU A 44 -6.62 -14.81 1.68
N ASP A 45 -7.53 -15.71 1.32
CA ASP A 45 -8.47 -16.36 2.23
C ASP A 45 -8.11 -17.85 2.33
N PRO A 46 -7.45 -18.27 3.41
CA PRO A 46 -7.05 -19.67 3.60
C PRO A 46 -8.26 -20.59 3.89
N TYR A 47 -9.41 -20.04 4.28
CA TYR A 47 -10.61 -20.80 4.60
C TYR A 47 -11.54 -21.00 3.40
N GLY A 48 -11.29 -20.30 2.29
CA GLY A 48 -12.11 -20.34 1.07
C GLY A 48 -13.55 -19.84 1.23
N LYS A 49 -13.91 -19.26 2.38
CA LYS A 49 -15.27 -18.80 2.71
C LYS A 49 -15.68 -17.59 1.89
N MET A 50 -14.74 -16.71 1.56
CA MET A 50 -15.01 -15.46 0.86
C MET A 50 -15.48 -15.66 -0.58
N ARG A 51 -15.17 -16.82 -1.19
CA ARG A 51 -15.62 -17.16 -2.54
C ARG A 51 -17.15 -17.22 -2.64
N ASN A 52 -17.81 -17.67 -1.56
CA ASN A 52 -19.26 -17.85 -1.52
C ASN A 52 -20.03 -16.52 -1.47
N VAL A 53 -19.38 -15.44 -1.00
CA VAL A 53 -19.99 -14.11 -0.88
C VAL A 53 -19.52 -13.14 -1.96
N LYS A 54 -18.57 -13.57 -2.81
CA LYS A 54 -18.02 -12.70 -3.85
C LYS A 54 -19.09 -12.43 -4.91
N MET A 55 -19.36 -11.15 -5.17
CA MET A 55 -20.24 -10.79 -6.28
C MET A 55 -19.71 -11.36 -7.61
N PRO A 56 -20.60 -11.92 -8.45
CA PRO A 56 -20.21 -12.30 -9.80
C PRO A 56 -19.84 -11.03 -10.58
N TRP A 57 -18.88 -11.12 -11.50
CA TRP A 57 -18.44 -9.98 -12.34
C TRP A 57 -17.93 -8.75 -11.55
N SER A 58 -17.42 -8.95 -10.33
CA SER A 58 -16.91 -7.88 -9.47
C SER A 58 -15.70 -7.10 -10.01
N ILE A 59 -15.18 -7.46 -11.18
CA ILE A 59 -14.05 -6.82 -11.85
C ILE A 59 -14.46 -6.53 -13.29
N GLY A 60 -14.41 -5.26 -13.69
CA GLY A 60 -14.69 -4.83 -15.07
C GLY A 60 -13.54 -5.14 -16.04
N ALA A 61 -13.79 -4.96 -17.33
CA ALA A 61 -12.84 -5.29 -18.40
C ALA A 61 -11.47 -4.60 -18.23
N ILE A 62 -11.46 -3.31 -17.88
CA ILE A 62 -10.22 -2.54 -17.63
C ILE A 62 -9.43 -3.15 -16.47
N GLY A 63 -10.12 -3.55 -15.40
CA GLY A 63 -9.51 -4.20 -14.24
C GLY A 63 -8.87 -5.54 -14.61
N LYS A 64 -9.52 -6.32 -15.47
CA LYS A 64 -8.98 -7.59 -15.98
C LYS A 64 -7.72 -7.36 -16.83
N ALA A 65 -7.79 -6.45 -17.80
CA ALA A 65 -6.63 -6.10 -18.64
C ALA A 65 -5.45 -5.59 -17.81
N PHE A 66 -5.72 -4.81 -16.77
CA PHE A 66 -4.71 -4.34 -15.83
C PHE A 66 -4.05 -5.48 -15.05
N ILE A 67 -4.84 -6.45 -14.54
CA ILE A 67 -4.30 -7.63 -13.86
C ILE A 67 -3.41 -8.43 -14.82
N GLU A 68 -3.88 -8.69 -16.04
CA GLU A 68 -3.09 -9.40 -17.06
C GLU A 68 -1.74 -8.70 -17.31
N LYS A 69 -1.75 -7.37 -17.42
CA LYS A 69 -0.53 -6.59 -17.62
C LYS A 69 0.42 -6.66 -16.42
N ILE A 70 -0.08 -6.56 -15.19
CA ILE A 70 0.75 -6.68 -13.98
C ILE A 70 1.37 -8.08 -13.87
N LEU A 71 0.62 -9.12 -14.20
CA LEU A 71 1.14 -10.49 -14.16
C LEU A 71 2.28 -10.69 -15.17
N GLN A 72 2.24 -9.99 -16.31
CA GLN A 72 3.31 -9.99 -17.32
C GLN A 72 4.50 -9.10 -16.94
N ASP A 73 4.27 -8.03 -16.18
CA ASP A 73 5.29 -7.04 -15.77
C ASP A 73 6.33 -7.61 -14.79
N ASP A 74 6.07 -8.76 -14.15
CA ASP A 74 6.92 -9.37 -13.10
C ASP A 74 7.47 -8.34 -12.08
N ARG A 75 6.57 -7.46 -11.63
CA ARG A 75 6.86 -6.40 -10.66
C ARG A 75 7.93 -5.41 -11.11
N GLN A 76 8.27 -5.31 -12.40
CA GLN A 76 9.26 -4.37 -12.91
C GLN A 76 8.92 -2.93 -12.52
N PHE A 77 7.67 -2.51 -12.69
CA PHE A 77 7.23 -1.17 -12.27
C PHE A 77 7.52 -0.92 -10.78
N LEU A 78 7.28 -1.91 -9.91
CA LEU A 78 7.56 -1.77 -8.48
C LEU A 78 9.05 -1.73 -8.17
N LYS A 79 9.87 -2.53 -8.86
CA LYS A 79 11.33 -2.51 -8.71
C LYS A 79 11.92 -1.13 -9.02
N GLU A 80 11.32 -0.39 -9.96
CA GLU A 80 11.76 0.95 -10.34
C GLU A 80 11.14 2.07 -9.49
N SER A 81 9.86 1.95 -9.12
CA SER A 81 9.12 3.03 -8.42
C SER A 81 9.31 3.01 -6.90
N MET A 82 9.39 1.83 -6.28
CA MET A 82 9.48 1.70 -4.82
C MET A 82 10.76 2.30 -4.22
N PRO A 83 11.96 2.13 -4.83
CA PRO A 83 13.17 2.77 -4.32
C PRO A 83 13.05 4.29 -4.22
N LYS A 84 12.43 4.94 -5.21
CA LYS A 84 12.19 6.39 -5.24
C LYS A 84 11.29 6.81 -4.07
N ILE A 85 10.19 6.08 -3.86
CA ILE A 85 9.28 6.33 -2.72
C ILE A 85 10.00 6.16 -1.39
N TRP A 86 10.88 5.16 -1.27
CA TRP A 86 11.63 4.91 -0.04
C TRP A 86 12.72 5.95 0.22
N GLU A 87 13.37 6.46 -0.82
CA GLU A 87 14.32 7.56 -0.73
C GLU A 87 13.63 8.84 -0.22
N GLU A 88 12.49 9.21 -0.82
CA GLU A 88 11.69 10.35 -0.38
C GLU A 88 11.17 10.15 1.05
N LYS A 89 10.75 8.92 1.39
CA LYS A 89 10.36 8.58 2.77
C LYS A 89 11.49 8.84 3.76
N LYS A 90 12.74 8.49 3.41
CA LYS A 90 13.92 8.75 4.25
C LYS A 90 14.18 10.24 4.38
N PHE A 91 14.06 11.01 3.30
CA PHE A 91 14.20 12.46 3.33
C PHE A 91 13.16 13.11 4.25
N VAL A 92 11.87 12.84 4.03
CA VAL A 92 10.75 13.39 4.81
C VAL A 92 10.82 12.98 6.29
N SER A 93 11.32 11.79 6.60
CA SER A 93 11.48 11.33 7.99
C SER A 93 12.46 12.16 8.83
N LYS A 94 13.31 12.98 8.20
CA LYS A 94 14.24 13.89 8.89
C LYS A 94 13.53 15.14 9.45
N ILE A 95 12.30 15.42 9.01
CA ILE A 95 11.54 16.58 9.48
C ILE A 95 11.08 16.33 10.92
N PRO A 96 11.39 17.23 11.89
CA PRO A 96 11.00 17.04 13.28
C PRO A 96 9.48 16.84 13.45
N GLY A 97 9.11 15.80 14.21
CA GLY A 97 7.71 15.49 14.51
C GLY A 97 6.98 14.71 13.40
N VAL A 98 7.63 14.41 12.29
CA VAL A 98 7.09 13.57 11.21
C VAL A 98 7.29 12.09 11.52
N LYS A 99 6.24 11.28 11.32
CA LYS A 99 6.26 9.83 11.37
C LYS A 99 5.86 9.28 10.00
N THR A 100 6.70 8.41 9.42
CA THR A 100 6.46 7.81 8.11
C THR A 100 6.36 6.28 8.23
N ALA A 101 5.25 5.71 7.76
CA ALA A 101 5.08 4.25 7.69
C ALA A 101 4.95 3.76 6.25
N ALA A 102 4.34 4.56 5.39
CA ALA A 102 4.01 4.24 4.00
C ALA A 102 4.49 5.34 3.04
N ASN A 103 3.84 5.48 1.88
CA ASN A 103 4.03 6.55 0.91
C ASN A 103 3.31 7.86 1.31
N PHE A 104 3.09 8.07 2.60
CA PHE A 104 2.56 9.28 3.21
C PHE A 104 3.10 9.39 4.64
N CYS A 105 2.95 10.56 5.23
CA CYS A 105 3.42 10.84 6.57
C CYS A 105 2.34 11.46 7.45
N THR A 106 2.52 11.36 8.75
CA THR A 106 1.73 12.11 9.73
C THR A 106 2.68 12.98 10.53
N VAL A 107 2.27 14.21 10.81
CA VAL A 107 3.06 15.16 11.60
C VAL A 107 2.26 15.64 12.79
N LYS A 108 2.87 15.64 13.97
CA LYS A 108 2.25 16.21 15.16
C LYS A 108 2.65 17.68 15.26
N VAL A 109 1.66 18.57 15.24
CA VAL A 109 1.88 20.03 15.32
C VAL A 109 1.05 20.66 16.42
N LYS A 110 1.51 21.83 16.91
CA LYS A 110 0.82 22.58 17.95
C LYS A 110 -0.48 23.23 17.46
N ASN A 111 -0.48 23.76 16.23
CA ASN A 111 -1.65 24.39 15.60
C ASN A 111 -1.79 23.87 14.17
N LYS A 112 -2.74 22.93 13.99
CA LYS A 112 -3.03 22.29 12.71
C LYS A 112 -3.57 23.28 11.69
N ASP A 113 -4.50 24.15 12.10
CA ASP A 113 -5.20 25.03 11.16
C ASP A 113 -4.26 26.09 10.59
N LYS A 114 -3.37 26.64 11.42
CA LYS A 114 -2.31 27.55 10.94
C LYS A 114 -1.41 26.88 9.90
N LEU A 115 -1.00 25.63 10.13
CA LEU A 115 -0.20 24.89 9.16
C LEU A 115 -0.96 24.68 7.85
N LEU A 116 -2.21 24.19 7.92
CA LEU A 116 -3.03 23.94 6.73
C LEU A 116 -3.26 25.23 5.93
N THR A 117 -3.58 26.35 6.59
CA THR A 117 -3.73 27.65 5.92
C THR A 117 -2.44 28.06 5.21
N GLU A 118 -1.29 27.90 5.85
CA GLU A 118 0.00 28.27 5.25
C GLU A 118 0.36 27.36 4.08
N LEU A 119 0.13 26.05 4.20
CA LEU A 119 0.35 25.11 3.10
C LEU A 119 -0.56 25.44 1.91
N MET A 120 -1.84 25.69 2.15
CA MET A 120 -2.79 26.07 1.08
C MET A 120 -2.38 27.38 0.39
N ARG A 121 -1.93 28.40 1.14
CA ARG A 121 -1.40 29.66 0.57
C ARG A 121 -0.19 29.43 -0.34
N ASN A 122 0.59 28.39 -0.06
CA ASN A 122 1.73 27.97 -0.86
C ASN A 122 1.37 26.89 -1.91
N ASN A 123 0.08 26.74 -2.24
CA ASN A 123 -0.42 25.76 -3.22
C ASN A 123 -0.09 24.30 -2.89
N MET A 124 0.08 23.97 -1.61
CA MET A 124 0.28 22.61 -1.12
C MET A 124 -1.00 22.09 -0.48
N MET A 125 -1.59 21.04 -1.08
CA MET A 125 -2.72 20.30 -0.52
C MET A 125 -2.21 19.02 0.15
N VAL A 126 -2.59 18.81 1.40
CA VAL A 126 -2.16 17.68 2.25
C VAL A 126 -3.32 17.06 2.99
#